data_AF-A0A8E0WQE3-F1
#
_entry.id   AF-A0A8E0WQE3-F1
#
_cell.length_a   1.000
_cell.length_b   1.000
_cell.length_c   1.000
_cell.angle_alpha   90.00
_cell.angle_beta   90.00
_cell.angle_gamma   90.00
#
_symmetry.space_group_name_H-M   'P 1'
#
loop_
_entity.id
_entity.type
_entity.pdbx_description
1 polymer ?
#
loop_
_entity_poly.entity_id
_entity_poly.type
_entity_poly.pdbx_seq_one_letter_code
_entity_poly.pdbx_strand_id
1 'polypeptide(L)'
;MQEARGQIDTAHAQARLISASLDEAAANALRETETALTSYSAGLDQQRALEHTRQNAALVAKRTTQLRLGGKIAELPALKQSVTRSRKNRTLAEARGVMNDDQITLFLAWGRKVPGA
;
A
#
# COMPACT_ATOMS: atom_id res chain seq x y z
N MET A 1 4.97 40.09 -44.28
CA MET A 1 4.13 38.91 -44.62
C MET A 1 4.83 37.58 -44.33
N GLN A 2 6.08 37.34 -44.76
CA GLN A 2 6.78 36.07 -44.46
C GLN A 2 7.13 35.90 -42.96
N GLU A 3 7.58 36.97 -42.28
CA GLU A 3 7.90 36.92 -40.83
C GLU A 3 6.70 36.54 -39.96
N ALA A 4 5.52 37.09 -40.25
CA ALA A 4 4.28 36.76 -39.53
C ALA A 4 3.89 35.28 -39.70
N ARG A 5 4.11 34.69 -40.89
CA ARG A 5 3.89 33.25 -41.12
C ARG A 5 4.88 32.40 -40.32
N GLY A 6 6.16 32.76 -40.31
CA GLY A 6 7.18 32.06 -39.52
C GLY A 6 6.91 32.10 -38.01
N GLN A 7 6.37 33.20 -37.49
CA GLN A 7 5.94 33.30 -36.10
C GLN A 7 4.74 32.39 -35.78
N ILE A 8 3.75 32.34 -36.68
CA ILE A 8 2.59 31.43 -36.54
C ILE A 8 3.05 29.97 -36.58
N ASP A 9 3.89 29.58 -37.55
CA ASP A 9 4.39 28.21 -37.66
C ASP A 9 5.17 27.79 -36.41
N THR A 10 5.97 28.69 -35.84
CA THR A 10 6.68 28.48 -34.57
C THR A 10 5.70 28.30 -33.41
N ALA A 11 4.67 29.14 -33.30
CA ALA A 11 3.66 29.02 -32.26
C ALA A 11 2.88 27.69 -32.36
N HIS A 12 2.55 27.24 -33.57
CA HIS A 12 1.91 25.95 -33.80
C HIS A 12 2.82 24.76 -33.44
N ALA A 13 4.13 24.87 -33.71
CA ALA A 13 5.09 23.86 -33.27
C ALA A 13 5.19 23.80 -31.74
N GLN A 14 5.27 24.95 -31.08
CA GLN A 14 5.30 25.05 -29.61
C GLN A 14 4.02 24.47 -28.97
N ALA A 15 2.85 24.81 -29.52
CA ALA A 15 1.57 24.27 -29.03
C ALA A 15 1.51 22.74 -29.12
N ARG A 16 2.02 22.15 -30.20
CA ARG A 16 2.11 20.69 -30.36
C ARG A 16 3.04 20.04 -29.33
N LEU A 17 4.18 20.68 -29.05
CA LEU A 17 5.11 20.21 -28.01
C LEU A 17 4.48 20.26 -26.61
N ILE A 18 3.76 21.35 -26.29
CA ILE A 18 3.06 21.49 -25.02
C ILE A 18 1.97 20.41 -24.88
N SER A 19 1.18 20.18 -25.94
CA SER A 19 0.16 19.13 -25.94
C SER A 19 0.76 17.75 -25.70
N ALA A 20 1.83 17.38 -26.42
CA ALA A 20 2.48 16.10 -26.25
C ALA A 20 3.07 15.92 -24.84
N SER A 21 3.65 16.99 -24.28
CA SER A 21 4.15 16.99 -22.90
C SER A 21 3.03 16.80 -21.87
N LEU A 22 1.85 17.38 -22.11
CA LEU A 22 0.69 17.19 -21.25
C LEU A 22 0.18 15.74 -21.32
N ASP A 23 0.09 15.16 -22.52
CA ASP A 23 -0.32 13.78 -22.71
C ASP A 23 0.64 12.80 -22.02
N GLU A 24 1.94 13.04 -22.12
CA GLU A 24 2.96 12.27 -21.41
C GLU A 24 2.82 12.42 -19.89
N ALA A 25 2.63 13.64 -19.39
CA ALA A 25 2.43 13.89 -17.96
C ALA A 25 1.19 13.16 -17.42
N ALA A 26 0.08 13.19 -18.17
CA ALA A 26 -1.15 12.49 -17.83
C ALA A 26 -0.96 10.96 -17.83
N ALA A 27 -0.33 10.41 -18.88
CA ALA A 27 -0.05 8.98 -18.96
C ALA A 27 0.87 8.50 -17.81
N ASN A 28 1.85 9.32 -17.43
CA ASN A 28 2.74 9.02 -16.31
C ASN A 28 2.00 9.06 -14.96
N ALA A 29 1.12 10.04 -14.74
CA ALA A 29 0.32 10.14 -13.53
C ALA A 29 -0.65 8.95 -13.36
N LEU A 30 -1.27 8.50 -14.44
CA LEU A 30 -2.13 7.31 -14.43
C LEU A 30 -1.36 6.04 -14.08
N ARG A 31 -0.16 5.85 -14.64
CA ARG A 31 0.69 4.69 -14.34
C ARG A 31 1.18 4.68 -12.89
N GLU A 32 1.58 5.83 -12.37
CA GLU A 32 1.98 5.98 -10.96
C GLU A 32 0.80 5.65 -10.03
N THR A 33 -0.39 6.14 -10.36
CA THR A 33 -1.63 5.82 -9.65
C THR A 33 -1.96 4.33 -9.69
N GLU A 34 -1.91 3.70 -10.85
CA GLU A 34 -2.19 2.28 -11.03
C GLU A 34 -1.22 1.41 -10.21
N THR A 35 0.06 1.80 -10.22
CA THR A 35 1.11 1.13 -9.44
C THR A 35 0.82 1.25 -7.94
N ALA A 36 0.48 2.45 -7.46
CA ALA A 36 0.16 2.68 -6.05
C ALA A 36 -1.12 1.94 -5.61
N LEU A 37 -2.17 1.92 -6.45
CA LEU A 37 -3.40 1.17 -6.19
C LEU A 37 -3.15 -0.33 -6.14
N THR A 38 -2.33 -0.85 -7.06
CA THR A 38 -1.95 -2.27 -7.09
C THR A 38 -1.26 -2.67 -5.79
N SER A 39 -0.24 -1.92 -5.36
CA SER A 39 0.46 -2.18 -4.09
C SER A 39 -0.48 -2.09 -2.89
N TYR A 40 -1.30 -1.04 -2.82
CA TYR A 40 -2.25 -0.84 -1.72
C TYR A 40 -3.27 -1.99 -1.63
N SER A 41 -3.80 -2.45 -2.77
CA SER A 41 -4.74 -3.58 -2.81
C SER A 41 -4.10 -4.89 -2.33
N ALA A 42 -2.86 -5.17 -2.73
CA ALA A 42 -2.09 -6.33 -2.27
C ALA A 42 -1.83 -6.24 -0.75
N GLY A 43 -1.51 -5.04 -0.24
CA GLY A 43 -1.35 -4.77 1.18
C GLY A 43 -2.62 -5.04 1.99
N LEU A 44 -3.79 -4.65 1.47
CA LEU A 44 -5.09 -4.95 2.09
C LEU A 44 -5.34 -6.46 2.20
N ASP A 45 -5.06 -7.23 1.15
CA ASP A 45 -5.24 -8.68 1.15
C ASP A 45 -4.26 -9.38 2.11
N GLN A 46 -3.00 -8.96 2.12
CA GLN A 46 -2.02 -9.43 3.09
C GLN A 46 -2.47 -9.14 4.53
N GLN A 47 -2.98 -7.95 4.80
CA GLN A 47 -3.49 -7.58 6.12
C GLN A 47 -4.66 -8.48 6.55
N ARG A 48 -5.62 -8.77 5.65
CA ARG A 48 -6.74 -9.68 5.95
C ARG A 48 -6.25 -11.08 6.30
N ALA A 49 -5.28 -11.61 5.54
CA ALA A 49 -4.70 -12.92 5.80
C ALA A 49 -3.96 -12.98 7.16
N LEU A 50 -3.24 -11.92 7.51
CA LEU A 50 -2.56 -11.80 8.81
C LEU A 50 -3.56 -11.68 9.97
N GLU A 51 -4.64 -10.93 9.79
CA GLU A 51 -5.71 -10.81 10.79
C GLU A 51 -6.37 -12.17 11.07
N HIS A 52 -6.70 -12.93 10.02
CA HIS A 52 -7.23 -14.30 10.16
C HIS A 52 -6.26 -15.22 10.91
N THR A 53 -4.97 -15.16 10.56
CA THR A 53 -3.93 -15.95 11.24
C THR A 53 -3.78 -15.57 12.71
N ARG A 54 -3.87 -14.28 13.04
CA ARG A 54 -3.83 -13.75 14.41
C ARG A 54 -5.04 -14.22 15.22
N GLN A 55 -6.24 -14.20 14.64
CA GLN A 55 -7.46 -14.67 15.27
C GLN A 55 -7.36 -16.16 15.62
N ASN A 56 -6.87 -16.98 14.68
CA ASN A 56 -6.64 -18.40 14.92
C ASN A 56 -5.62 -18.64 16.04
N ALA A 57 -4.50 -17.92 16.04
CA ALA A 57 -3.51 -18.01 17.11
C ALA A 57 -4.10 -17.59 18.48
N ALA A 58 -4.97 -16.59 18.52
CA ALA A 58 -5.66 -16.17 19.74
C ALA A 58 -6.61 -17.26 20.27
N LEU A 59 -7.36 -17.93 19.39
CA LEU A 59 -8.25 -19.03 19.76
C LEU A 59 -7.46 -20.22 20.31
N VAL A 60 -6.38 -20.61 19.62
CA VAL A 60 -5.51 -21.72 20.05
C VAL A 60 -4.88 -21.41 21.40
N ALA A 61 -4.32 -20.21 21.59
CA ALA A 61 -3.76 -19.79 22.87
C ALA A 61 -4.80 -19.85 24.00
N LYS A 62 -6.02 -19.32 23.78
CA LYS A 62 -7.12 -19.36 24.76
C LYS A 62 -7.47 -20.80 25.16
N ARG A 63 -7.69 -21.68 24.19
CA ARG A 63 -8.02 -23.10 24.43
C ARG A 63 -6.90 -23.80 25.20
N THR A 64 -5.65 -23.51 24.83
CA THR A 64 -4.47 -24.11 25.47
C THR A 64 -4.34 -23.64 26.93
N THR A 65 -4.59 -22.36 27.20
CA THR A 65 -4.67 -21.86 28.59
C THR A 65 -5.75 -22.57 29.40
N GLN A 66 -6.94 -22.80 28.83
CA GLN A 66 -8.02 -23.52 29.52
C GLN A 66 -7.63 -24.98 29.83
N LEU A 67 -7.01 -25.68 28.88
CA LEU A 67 -6.51 -27.03 29.09
C LEU A 67 -5.43 -27.08 30.19
N ARG A 68 -4.53 -26.10 30.23
CA ARG A 68 -3.51 -25.98 31.29
C ARG A 68 -4.16 -25.77 32.65
N LEU A 69 -5.13 -24.86 32.75
CA LEU A 69 -5.85 -24.60 34.00
C LEU A 69 -6.61 -25.83 34.50
N GLY A 70 -7.12 -26.64 33.57
CA GLY A 70 -7.74 -27.94 33.88
C GLY A 70 -6.75 -29.08 34.10
N GLY A 71 -5.44 -28.82 34.16
CA GLY A 71 -4.40 -29.84 34.38
C GLY A 71 -4.17 -30.82 33.22
N LYS A 72 -4.80 -30.60 32.06
CA LYS A 72 -4.73 -31.53 30.92
C LYS A 72 -3.44 -31.42 30.10
N ILE A 73 -2.71 -30.32 30.24
CA ILE A 73 -1.42 -30.10 29.57
C ILE A 73 -0.47 -29.33 30.49
N ALA A 74 0.83 -29.50 30.25
CA ALA A 74 1.88 -28.77 30.94
C ALA A 74 1.92 -27.27 30.55
N GLU A 75 2.62 -26.48 31.36
CA GLU A 75 2.77 -25.03 31.17
C GLU A 75 3.54 -24.65 29.90
N LEU A 76 4.63 -25.36 29.58
CA LEU A 76 5.49 -25.02 28.44
C LEU A 76 4.74 -25.05 27.09
N PRO A 77 3.92 -26.06 26.75
CA PRO A 77 3.05 -26.01 25.58
C PRO A 77 2.12 -24.78 25.55
N ALA A 78 1.54 -24.39 26.68
CA ALA A 78 0.69 -23.21 26.77
C ALA A 78 1.46 -21.91 26.53
N LEU A 79 2.65 -21.80 27.11
CA LEU A 79 3.54 -20.65 26.90
C LEU A 79 3.96 -20.54 25.42
N LYS A 80 4.28 -21.66 24.76
CA LYS A 80 4.61 -21.68 23.33
C LYS A 80 3.47 -21.08 22.49
N GLN A 81 2.21 -21.39 22.79
CA GLN A 81 1.08 -20.81 22.07
C GLN A 81 0.89 -19.30 22.34
N SER A 82 1.13 -18.86 23.58
CA SER A 82 1.13 -17.42 23.91
C SER A 82 2.23 -16.66 23.17
N VAL A 83 3.43 -17.22 23.06
CA VAL A 83 4.55 -16.65 22.28
C VAL A 83 4.18 -16.58 20.79
N THR A 84 3.60 -17.64 20.23
CA THR A 84 3.12 -17.66 18.85
C THR A 84 2.09 -16.55 18.60
N ARG A 85 1.10 -16.40 19.48
CA ARG A 85 0.12 -15.30 19.39
C ARG A 85 0.79 -13.93 19.42
N SER A 86 1.75 -13.71 20.32
CA SER A 86 2.48 -12.45 20.43
C SER A 86 3.26 -12.13 19.15
N ARG A 87 3.93 -13.14 18.55
CA ARG A 87 4.60 -12.99 17.25
C ARG A 87 3.62 -12.61 16.13
N LYS A 88 2.45 -13.26 16.05
CA LYS A 88 1.42 -12.93 15.04
C LYS A 88 0.85 -11.52 15.23
N ASN A 89 0.67 -11.06 16.46
CA ASN A 89 0.28 -9.67 16.73
C ASN A 89 1.33 -8.68 16.20
N ARG A 90 2.62 -8.97 16.42
CA ARG A 90 3.71 -8.10 15.93
C ARG A 90 3.75 -8.05 14.41
N THR A 91 3.69 -9.19 13.73
CA THR A 91 3.67 -9.24 12.25
C THR A 91 2.50 -8.46 11.66
N LEU A 92 1.31 -8.53 12.28
CA LEU A 92 0.17 -7.72 11.84
C LEU A 92 0.41 -6.22 12.04
N ALA A 93 1.03 -5.82 13.16
CA ALA A 93 1.35 -4.42 13.44
C ALA A 93 2.39 -3.87 12.44
N GLU A 94 3.41 -4.66 12.10
CA GLU A 94 4.40 -4.33 11.07
C GLU A 94 3.74 -4.16 9.69
N ALA A 95 2.86 -5.09 9.30
CA ALA A 95 2.13 -5.01 8.03
C ALA A 95 1.20 -3.79 7.95
N ARG A 96 0.57 -3.40 9.07
CA ARG A 96 -0.21 -2.15 9.16
C ARG A 96 0.67 -0.91 8.96
N GLY A 97 1.92 -0.94 9.42
CA GLY A 97 2.90 0.11 9.16
C GLY A 97 3.16 0.29 7.67
N VAL A 98 3.48 -0.82 6.97
CA VAL A 98 3.70 -0.81 5.51
C VAL A 98 2.46 -0.32 4.74
N MET A 99 1.26 -0.76 5.13
CA MET A 99 0.01 -0.30 4.50
C MET A 99 -0.20 1.22 4.64
N ASN A 100 0.19 1.81 5.76
CA ASN A 100 0.11 3.27 5.92
C ASN A 100 1.07 3.99 4.96
N ASP A 101 2.27 3.45 4.75
CA ASP A 101 3.23 4.00 3.79
C ASP A 101 2.71 3.89 2.34
N ASP A 102 2.04 2.78 2.00
CA ASP A 102 1.38 2.60 0.70
C ASP A 102 0.23 3.60 0.51
N GLN A 103 -0.56 3.85 1.55
CA GLN A 103 -1.64 4.85 1.50
C GLN A 103 -1.11 6.27 1.31
N ILE A 104 0.01 6.62 1.97
CA ILE A 104 0.69 7.90 1.76
C ILE A 104 1.19 7.98 0.31
N THR A 105 1.78 6.90 -0.21
CA THR A 105 2.27 6.85 -1.59
C THR A 105 1.13 7.07 -2.60
N LEU A 106 -0.02 6.41 -2.39
CA LEU A 106 -1.22 6.62 -3.21
C LEU A 106 -1.71 8.07 -3.14
N PHE A 107 -1.77 8.64 -1.94
CA PHE A 107 -2.15 10.05 -1.77
C PHE A 107 -1.21 11.01 -2.50
N LEU A 108 0.10 10.78 -2.41
CA LEU A 108 1.10 11.60 -3.10
C LEU A 108 1.03 11.45 -4.62
N ALA A 109 0.73 10.26 -5.13
CA ALA A 109 0.50 10.02 -6.55
C ALA A 109 -0.70 10.82 -7.10
N TRP A 110 -1.73 11.03 -6.28
CA TRP A 110 -2.91 11.84 -6.65
C TRP A 110 -2.73 13.34 -6.45
N GLY A 111 -1.91 13.77 -5.50
CA GLY A 111 -1.86 15.18 -5.06
C GLY A 111 -0.68 16.02 -5.55
N ARG A 112 0.44 15.42 -6.00
CA ARG A 112 1.70 16.17 -6.17
C ARG A 112 2.14 16.44 -7.61
N LYS A 113 1.50 15.87 -8.64
CA LYS A 113 1.90 16.11 -10.03
C LYS A 113 1.12 17.26 -10.67
N VAL A 114 1.18 18.44 -10.05
CA VAL A 114 0.86 19.70 -10.73
C VAL A 114 2.18 20.27 -11.24
N PRO A 115 2.48 20.21 -12.55
CA PRO A 115 3.66 20.89 -13.08
C PRO A 115 3.41 22.41 -13.01
N GLY A 116 4.15 23.12 -12.15
CA GLY A 116 4.17 24.60 -12.16
C GLY A 116 3.95 25.32 -10.82
N ALA A 117 4.45 24.80 -9.69
CA ALA A 117 4.72 25.62 -8.51
C ALA A 117 6.24 25.69 -8.27
#